data_AF-A0ABD5W1F5-F1
#
_entry.id   AF-A0ABD5W1F5-F1
#
_cell.length_a   1.000
_cell.length_b   1.000
_cell.length_c   1.000
_cell.angle_alpha   90.00
_cell.angle_beta   90.00
_cell.angle_gamma   90.00
#
_symmetry.space_group_name_H-M   'P 1'
#
loop_
_entity.id
_entity.type
_entity.pdbx_description
1 polymer ?
#
loop_
_entity_poly.entity_id
_entity_poly.type
_entity_poly.pdbx_seq_one_letter_code
_entity_poly.pdbx_strand_id
1 'polypeptide(L)'
;MSRVVVVGAGIGGCFAALSAKNTDPDADVHLLAVKPDRYRYEPGTVDVLGSVPDEEKPVVRPTERIGALPAEHPYKLVGEEGVNRALDYLDDVLRYRGTDRNALAPTVTGGIRPTYRYPAAVAAGLVSSQRPMHIVGLESVTHLDAELAAERLDSALPFDVNASTVEFPVDSPETPPLEGFAQTLDENSDTTEGTPVREALARRVRPALDIEARVGFLPVLGLAAHDEIRTELNLGSRPTCSRFPSESRTSSVSAFENSCSTPSKRPVSN
;
A
#
# COMPACT_ATOMS: atom_id res chain seq x y z
N MET A 1 -23.26 27.79 21.15
CA MET A 1 -23.45 26.59 20.34
C MET A 1 -23.44 26.98 18.88
N SER A 2 -22.33 26.72 18.20
CA SER A 2 -22.17 27.05 16.78
C SER A 2 -22.86 25.99 15.91
N ARG A 3 -23.48 26.38 14.80
CA ARG A 3 -24.00 25.46 13.78
C ARG A 3 -23.16 25.57 12.52
N VAL A 4 -22.62 24.45 12.07
CA VAL A 4 -21.74 24.39 10.88
C VAL A 4 -22.31 23.37 9.91
N VAL A 5 -22.55 23.79 8.68
CA VAL A 5 -22.92 22.89 7.58
C VAL A 5 -21.78 22.88 6.57
N VAL A 6 -21.21 21.70 6.34
CA VAL A 6 -20.16 21.48 5.33
C VAL A 6 -20.79 20.77 4.14
N VAL A 7 -20.68 21.36 2.96
CA VAL A 7 -21.20 20.78 1.72
C VAL A 7 -20.07 20.10 0.96
N GLY A 8 -20.12 18.77 0.88
CA GLY A 8 -19.15 17.95 0.16
C GLY A 8 -18.23 17.15 1.08
N ALA A 9 -18.28 15.82 0.96
CA ALA A 9 -17.45 14.87 1.71
C ALA A 9 -16.15 14.50 1.00
N GLY A 10 -15.52 15.47 0.32
CA GLY A 10 -14.11 15.33 -0.05
C GLY A 10 -13.21 15.51 1.19
N ILE A 11 -11.93 15.17 1.07
CA ILE A 11 -10.96 15.24 2.18
C ILE A 11 -10.95 16.61 2.84
N GLY A 12 -11.01 17.71 2.07
CA GLY A 12 -11.09 19.06 2.62
C GLY A 12 -12.37 19.32 3.42
N GLY A 13 -13.51 18.76 3.00
CA GLY A 13 -14.77 18.88 3.73
C GLY A 13 -14.80 18.03 5.01
N CYS A 14 -14.27 16.81 4.95
CA CYS A 14 -14.09 15.97 6.13
C CYS A 14 -13.17 16.66 7.15
N PHE A 15 -12.04 17.21 6.71
CA PHE A 15 -11.12 17.94 7.57
C PHE A 15 -11.76 19.23 8.12
N ALA A 16 -12.52 19.98 7.31
CA ALA A 16 -13.23 21.16 7.79
C ALA A 16 -14.26 20.82 8.89
N ALA A 17 -15.02 19.74 8.71
CA ALA A 17 -15.99 19.27 9.70
C ALA A 17 -15.31 18.84 11.01
N LEU A 18 -14.23 18.06 10.91
CA LEU A 18 -13.44 17.63 12.08
C LEU A 18 -12.80 18.83 12.78
N SER A 19 -12.23 19.77 12.04
CA SER A 19 -11.60 20.98 12.61
C SER A 19 -12.62 21.88 13.30
N ALA A 20 -13.83 22.02 12.76
CA ALA A 20 -14.92 22.73 13.43
C ALA A 20 -15.26 22.08 14.78
N LYS A 21 -15.36 20.74 14.81
CA LYS A 21 -15.65 19.99 16.03
C LYS A 21 -14.52 20.05 17.07
N ASN A 22 -13.27 20.06 16.62
CA ASN A 22 -12.11 20.19 17.51
C ASN A 22 -11.96 21.60 18.09
N THR A 23 -12.37 22.63 17.35
CA THR A 23 -12.33 24.03 17.80
C THR A 23 -13.44 24.33 18.80
N ASP A 24 -14.65 23.82 18.55
CA ASP A 24 -15.82 23.95 19.42
C ASP A 24 -16.44 22.56 19.61
N PRO A 25 -16.08 21.84 20.70
CA PRO A 25 -16.64 20.51 21.00
C PRO A 25 -18.17 20.48 21.09
N ASP A 26 -18.81 21.61 21.38
CA ASP A 26 -20.27 21.75 21.47
C ASP A 26 -20.91 22.15 20.13
N ALA A 27 -20.13 22.34 19.06
CA ALA A 27 -20.65 22.66 17.74
C ALA A 27 -21.52 21.51 17.18
N ASP A 28 -22.64 21.90 16.58
CA ASP A 28 -23.56 21.05 15.82
C ASP A 28 -23.11 21.08 14.35
N VAL A 29 -22.32 20.07 13.95
CA VAL A 29 -21.66 19.99 12.63
C VAL A 29 -22.35 18.95 11.76
N HIS A 30 -22.86 19.38 10.60
CA HIS A 30 -23.50 18.52 9.60
C HIS A 30 -22.66 18.49 8.32
N LEU A 31 -22.20 17.29 7.93
CA LEU A 31 -21.51 17.07 6.66
C LEU A 31 -22.48 16.49 5.64
N LEU A 32 -22.73 17.22 4.56
CA LEU A 32 -23.58 16.75 3.46
C LEU A 32 -22.74 16.01 2.42
N ALA A 33 -22.94 14.70 2.33
CA ALA A 33 -22.23 13.80 1.43
C ALA A 33 -23.18 13.24 0.36
N VAL A 34 -23.01 13.61 -0.90
CA VAL A 34 -23.78 13.03 -2.02
C VAL A 34 -23.35 11.58 -2.31
N LYS A 35 -22.06 11.27 -2.11
CA LYS A 35 -21.48 9.93 -2.25
C LYS A 35 -20.52 9.67 -1.08
N PRO A 36 -20.99 9.11 0.04
CA PRO A 36 -20.17 8.92 1.25
C PRO A 36 -19.04 7.90 1.07
N ASP A 37 -19.13 7.07 0.04
CA ASP A 37 -18.23 5.95 -0.28
C ASP A 37 -17.19 6.29 -1.38
N ARG A 38 -17.06 7.56 -1.77
CA ARG A 38 -16.15 7.99 -2.86
C ARG A 38 -14.74 7.41 -2.76
N TYR A 39 -14.20 7.28 -1.56
CA TYR A 39 -12.83 6.83 -1.33
C TYR A 39 -12.65 5.31 -1.37
N ARG A 40 -13.71 4.53 -1.61
CA ARG A 40 -13.69 3.06 -1.59
C ARG A 40 -12.68 2.44 -2.57
N TYR A 41 -12.41 3.11 -3.68
CA TYR A 41 -11.47 2.64 -4.71
C TYR A 41 -10.12 3.34 -4.68
N GLU A 42 -9.92 4.27 -3.75
CA GLU A 42 -8.66 4.99 -3.62
C GLU A 42 -7.70 4.17 -2.75
N PRO A 43 -6.39 4.12 -3.06
CA PRO A 43 -5.41 3.30 -2.32
C PRO A 43 -5.18 3.76 -0.87
N GLY A 44 -5.81 4.86 -0.45
CA GLY A 44 -5.68 5.42 0.90
C GLY A 44 -4.31 5.99 1.20
N THR A 45 -3.49 6.26 0.18
CA THR A 45 -2.16 6.86 0.34
C THR A 45 -2.21 8.37 0.16
N VAL A 46 -1.35 9.10 0.88
CA VAL A 46 -1.16 10.54 0.71
C VAL A 46 0.26 10.79 0.23
N ASP A 47 0.35 11.48 -0.89
CA ASP A 47 1.61 11.80 -1.54
C ASP A 47 1.96 13.26 -1.26
N VAL A 48 3.21 13.53 -0.89
CA VAL A 48 3.70 14.87 -0.60
C VAL A 48 4.90 15.14 -1.47
N LEU A 49 4.78 16.13 -2.36
CA LEU A 49 5.80 16.58 -3.32
C LEU A 49 6.68 15.41 -3.80
N GLY A 50 6.11 14.49 -4.56
CA GLY A 50 6.79 13.27 -5.00
C GLY A 50 7.77 13.47 -6.17
N SER A 51 7.54 14.51 -6.96
CA SER A 51 8.35 14.87 -8.12
C SER A 51 8.42 16.39 -8.25
N VAL A 52 9.48 16.85 -8.89
CA VAL A 52 9.67 18.24 -9.33
C VAL A 52 9.88 18.19 -10.84
N PRO A 53 9.34 19.15 -11.62
CA PRO A 53 9.63 19.24 -13.05
C PRO A 53 11.13 19.20 -13.32
N ASP A 54 11.52 18.56 -14.41
CA ASP A 54 12.92 18.43 -14.88
C ASP A 54 13.86 17.61 -13.97
N GLU A 55 13.34 16.96 -12.93
CA GLU A 55 14.08 15.97 -12.13
C GLU A 55 13.65 14.54 -12.45
N GLU A 56 14.62 13.70 -12.84
CA GLU A 56 14.36 12.28 -13.13
C GLU A 56 14.07 11.45 -11.88
N LYS A 57 14.63 11.85 -10.72
CA LYS A 57 14.52 11.09 -9.48
C LYS A 57 13.36 11.60 -8.62
N PRO A 58 12.59 10.71 -7.98
CA PRO A 58 11.59 11.11 -7.00
C PRO A 58 12.20 11.91 -5.86
N VAL A 59 11.44 12.89 -5.36
CA VAL A 59 11.80 13.65 -4.17
C VAL A 59 11.77 12.74 -2.96
N VAL A 60 12.89 12.66 -2.25
CA VAL A 60 13.02 11.79 -1.07
C VAL A 60 12.51 12.46 0.20
N ARG A 61 12.84 13.74 0.42
CA ARG A 61 12.48 14.50 1.62
C ARG A 61 11.72 15.77 1.22
N PRO A 62 10.38 15.71 1.13
CA PRO A 62 9.56 16.83 0.67
C PRO A 62 9.78 18.15 1.39
N THR A 63 9.83 18.13 2.73
CA THR A 63 9.95 19.34 3.56
C THR A 63 11.19 20.15 3.25
N GLU A 64 12.33 19.48 3.02
CA GLU A 64 13.60 20.10 2.62
C GLU A 64 13.55 20.77 1.23
N ARG A 65 12.58 20.40 0.38
CA ARG A 65 12.43 20.92 -0.99
C ARG A 65 11.46 22.08 -1.07
N ILE A 66 10.50 22.19 -0.15
CA ILE A 66 9.43 23.21 -0.19
C ILE A 66 10.02 24.62 -0.29
N GLY A 67 11.09 24.90 0.45
CA GLY A 67 11.76 26.20 0.45
C GLY A 67 12.35 26.62 -0.90
N ALA A 68 12.69 25.68 -1.78
CA ALA A 68 13.30 25.95 -3.09
C ALA A 68 12.28 26.04 -4.25
N LEU A 69 11.00 25.77 -3.99
CA LEU A 69 9.96 25.83 -5.01
C LEU A 69 9.67 27.28 -5.45
N PRO A 70 9.15 27.48 -6.69
CA PRO A 70 8.67 28.78 -7.15
C PRO A 70 7.67 29.42 -6.18
N ALA A 71 7.64 30.76 -6.12
CA ALA A 71 6.84 31.50 -5.14
C ALA A 71 5.34 31.16 -5.22
N GLU A 72 4.85 30.86 -6.41
CA GLU A 72 3.46 30.56 -6.74
C GLU A 72 3.11 29.08 -6.55
N HIS A 73 4.10 28.24 -6.24
CA HIS A 73 3.87 26.80 -6.07
C HIS A 73 2.97 26.54 -4.85
N PRO A 74 1.93 25.69 -4.91
CA PRO A 74 1.03 25.45 -3.79
C PRO A 74 1.72 25.07 -2.46
N TYR A 75 2.68 24.14 -2.48
CA TYR A 75 3.49 23.83 -1.30
C TYR A 75 4.31 25.02 -0.77
N LYS A 76 4.79 25.92 -1.63
CA LYS A 76 5.52 27.13 -1.22
C LYS A 76 4.59 28.13 -0.52
N LEU A 77 3.36 28.28 -1.03
CA LEU A 77 2.33 29.13 -0.45
C LEU A 77 1.86 28.64 0.92
N VAL A 78 1.66 27.32 1.06
CA VAL A 78 1.30 26.70 2.35
C VAL A 78 2.48 26.74 3.33
N GLY A 79 3.70 26.59 2.81
CA GLY A 79 4.93 26.55 3.59
C GLY A 79 5.12 25.20 4.29
N GLU A 80 6.37 24.94 4.70
CA GLU A 80 6.75 23.70 5.39
C GLU A 80 5.95 23.49 6.67
N GLU A 81 5.81 24.53 7.49
CA GLU A 81 5.07 24.45 8.75
C GLU A 81 3.59 24.10 8.53
N GLY A 82 2.97 24.67 7.50
CA GLY A 82 1.58 24.36 7.14
C GLY A 82 1.40 22.91 6.70
N VAL A 83 2.35 22.38 5.92
CA VAL A 83 2.36 20.98 5.49
C VAL A 83 2.52 20.04 6.68
N ASN A 84 3.50 20.29 7.55
CA ASN A 84 3.73 19.47 8.74
C ASN A 84 2.51 19.45 9.66
N ARG A 85 1.90 20.62 9.91
CA ARG A 85 0.70 20.73 10.73
C ARG A 85 -0.49 19.95 10.14
N ALA A 86 -0.64 19.96 8.82
CA ALA A 86 -1.69 19.19 8.14
C ALA A 86 -1.45 17.68 8.22
N LEU A 87 -0.19 17.24 8.13
CA LEU A 87 0.21 15.85 8.26
C LEU A 87 0.05 15.32 9.68
N ASP A 88 0.46 16.11 10.68
CA ASP A 88 0.26 15.76 12.09
C ASP A 88 -1.22 15.56 12.39
N TYR A 89 -2.07 16.48 11.90
CA TYR A 89 -3.51 16.37 12.06
C TYR A 89 -4.11 15.16 11.32
N LEU A 90 -3.60 14.82 10.13
CA LEU A 90 -3.98 13.61 9.41
C LEU A 90 -3.61 12.35 10.21
N ASP A 91 -2.41 12.31 10.77
CA ASP A 91 -1.89 11.19 11.56
C ASP A 91 -2.64 11.03 12.92
N ASP A 92 -3.17 12.12 13.48
CA ASP A 92 -4.04 12.10 14.66
C ASP A 92 -5.42 11.51 14.37
N VAL A 93 -5.99 11.83 13.19
CA VAL A 93 -7.33 11.39 12.80
C VAL A 93 -7.32 9.98 12.20
N LEU A 94 -6.26 9.63 11.46
CA LEU A 94 -6.14 8.37 10.72
C LEU A 94 -4.89 7.61 11.14
N ARG A 95 -4.97 6.28 11.18
CA ARG A 95 -3.85 5.42 11.54
C ARG A 95 -2.91 5.16 10.36
N TYR A 96 -2.34 6.22 9.80
CA TYR A 96 -1.36 6.12 8.73
C TYR A 96 0.04 5.82 9.27
N ARG A 97 0.86 5.26 8.39
CA ARG A 97 2.30 5.05 8.57
C ARG A 97 3.04 5.96 7.61
N GLY A 98 4.28 6.29 7.96
CA GLY A 98 5.18 7.09 7.14
C GLY A 98 6.41 7.48 7.94
N THR A 99 7.34 8.15 7.28
CA THR A 99 8.47 8.81 7.95
C THR A 99 8.56 10.25 7.47
N ASP A 100 9.68 10.92 7.72
CA ASP A 100 10.08 12.18 7.11
C ASP A 100 10.46 12.07 5.61
N ARG A 101 10.34 10.87 5.02
CA ARG A 101 10.74 10.56 3.65
C ARG A 101 9.58 9.94 2.85
N ASN A 102 9.52 10.27 1.56
CA ASN A 102 8.70 9.52 0.63
C ASN A 102 9.21 8.06 0.57
N ALA A 103 8.30 7.12 0.83
CA ALA A 103 8.45 5.74 0.43
C ALA A 103 8.09 5.58 -1.05
N LEU A 104 8.42 4.43 -1.62
CA LEU A 104 8.12 4.04 -3.00
C LEU A 104 7.11 2.90 -2.96
N ALA A 105 5.95 3.13 -3.58
CA ALA A 105 4.88 2.17 -3.72
C ALA A 105 4.79 1.69 -5.18
N PRO A 106 4.60 0.39 -5.42
CA PRO A 106 4.30 -0.10 -6.76
C PRO A 106 2.88 0.29 -7.16
N THR A 107 2.64 0.47 -8.46
CA THR A 107 1.30 0.57 -9.04
C THR A 107 0.83 -0.79 -9.54
N VAL A 108 -0.47 -0.93 -9.78
CA VAL A 108 -1.05 -2.16 -10.35
C VAL A 108 -0.50 -2.51 -11.74
N THR A 109 0.12 -1.55 -12.43
CA THR A 109 0.75 -1.74 -13.75
C THR A 109 2.27 -1.93 -13.67
N GLY A 110 2.83 -2.13 -12.48
CA GLY A 110 4.27 -2.30 -12.26
C GLY A 110 5.09 -1.00 -12.31
N GLY A 111 4.43 0.16 -12.27
CA GLY A 111 5.11 1.45 -12.10
C GLY A 111 5.51 1.67 -10.64
N ILE A 112 6.36 2.67 -10.40
CA ILE A 112 6.79 3.06 -9.05
C ILE A 112 6.39 4.51 -8.84
N ARG A 113 5.73 4.80 -7.71
CA ARG A 113 5.40 6.17 -7.32
C ARG A 113 5.84 6.48 -5.89
N PRO A 114 6.25 7.72 -5.61
CA PRO A 114 6.48 8.19 -4.25
C PRO A 114 5.17 8.28 -3.47
N THR A 115 5.23 8.00 -2.17
CA THR A 115 4.12 8.21 -1.23
C THR A 115 4.65 8.54 0.16
N TYR A 116 3.96 9.44 0.87
CA TYR A 116 4.46 10.01 2.13
C TYR A 116 3.75 9.44 3.36
N ARG A 117 2.45 9.16 3.23
CA ARG A 117 1.64 8.44 4.22
C ARG A 117 0.84 7.33 3.57
N TYR A 118 0.69 6.22 4.26
CA TYR A 118 0.01 5.05 3.75
C TYR A 118 -0.62 4.22 4.88
N PRO A 119 -1.71 3.48 4.61
CA PRO A 119 -2.31 2.58 5.60
C PRO A 119 -1.35 1.46 5.98
N ALA A 120 -1.52 0.87 7.17
CA ALA A 120 -0.68 -0.23 7.64
C ALA A 120 -0.59 -1.41 6.64
N ALA A 121 -1.69 -1.71 5.93
CA ALA A 121 -1.77 -2.77 4.94
C ALA A 121 -0.84 -2.56 3.71
N VAL A 122 -0.55 -1.30 3.36
CA VAL A 122 0.33 -0.95 2.23
C VAL A 122 1.82 -1.11 2.58
N ALA A 123 2.18 -1.04 3.86
CA ALA A 123 3.57 -1.02 4.31
C ALA A 123 4.40 -2.22 3.82
N ALA A 124 3.82 -3.42 3.79
CA ALA A 124 4.48 -4.62 3.28
C ALA A 124 4.69 -4.59 1.76
N GLY A 125 3.86 -3.83 1.03
CA GLY A 125 3.94 -3.65 -0.42
C GLY A 125 4.98 -2.64 -0.89
N LEU A 126 5.57 -1.85 0.00
CA LEU A 126 6.55 -0.81 -0.38
C LEU A 126 7.85 -1.40 -0.93
N VAL A 127 8.19 -1.00 -2.15
CA VAL A 127 9.43 -1.39 -2.83
C VAL A 127 10.66 -0.68 -2.25
N SER A 128 10.46 0.39 -1.46
CA SER A 128 11.52 0.98 -0.63
C SER A 128 12.17 0.00 0.35
N SER A 129 11.50 -1.11 0.68
CA SER A 129 12.08 -2.13 1.56
C SER A 129 13.23 -2.91 0.92
N GLN A 130 13.42 -2.80 -0.41
CA GLN A 130 14.50 -3.46 -1.16
C GLN A 130 14.62 -4.96 -0.92
N ARG A 131 13.47 -5.64 -0.77
CA ARG A 131 13.41 -7.09 -0.57
C ARG A 131 12.62 -7.73 -1.71
N PRO A 132 13.04 -8.93 -2.15
CA PRO A 132 12.27 -9.71 -3.10
C PRO A 132 10.79 -9.80 -2.74
N MET A 133 9.94 -9.89 -3.77
CA MET A 133 8.51 -10.06 -3.58
C MET A 133 7.90 -10.88 -4.69
N HIS A 134 6.74 -11.47 -4.39
CA HIS A 134 5.97 -12.23 -5.35
C HIS A 134 4.56 -11.64 -5.47
N ILE A 135 4.10 -11.38 -6.69
CA ILE A 135 2.78 -10.80 -6.95
C ILE A 135 1.84 -11.93 -7.37
N VAL A 136 0.75 -12.11 -6.64
CA VAL A 136 -0.28 -13.09 -7.01
C VAL A 136 -1.46 -12.38 -7.66
N GLY A 137 -1.74 -12.78 -8.90
CA GLY A 137 -2.92 -12.39 -9.66
C GLY A 137 -4.04 -13.43 -9.57
N LEU A 138 -5.22 -13.04 -10.07
CA LEU A 138 -6.37 -13.93 -10.25
C LEU A 138 -6.66 -14.07 -11.73
N GLU A 139 -6.83 -15.29 -12.23
CA GLU A 139 -7.02 -15.56 -13.67
C GLU A 139 -8.24 -14.81 -14.25
N SER A 140 -9.33 -14.78 -13.49
CA SER A 140 -10.55 -14.08 -13.87
C SER A 140 -10.41 -12.55 -13.84
N VAL A 141 -9.37 -11.98 -13.21
CA VAL A 141 -9.13 -10.53 -13.14
C VAL A 141 -8.17 -10.08 -14.26
N THR A 142 -8.67 -10.09 -15.49
CA THR A 142 -7.84 -9.87 -16.70
C THR A 142 -7.30 -8.44 -16.89
N HIS A 143 -7.85 -7.45 -16.19
CA HIS A 143 -7.42 -6.06 -16.27
C HIS A 143 -6.29 -5.72 -15.28
N LEU A 144 -5.90 -6.67 -14.42
CA LEU A 144 -4.80 -6.54 -13.46
C LEU A 144 -3.83 -7.71 -13.64
N ASP A 145 -2.86 -7.51 -14.54
CA ASP A 145 -1.87 -8.51 -14.91
C ASP A 145 -0.70 -8.52 -13.92
N ALA A 146 -0.64 -9.57 -13.09
CA ALA A 146 0.42 -9.74 -12.10
C ALA A 146 1.79 -10.00 -12.73
N GLU A 147 1.84 -10.71 -13.87
CA GLU A 147 3.08 -11.05 -14.56
C GLU A 147 3.69 -9.81 -15.21
N LEU A 148 2.87 -9.01 -15.91
CA LEU A 148 3.30 -7.72 -16.46
C LEU A 148 3.75 -6.75 -15.37
N ALA A 149 3.03 -6.70 -14.24
CA ALA A 149 3.41 -5.85 -13.12
C ALA A 149 4.76 -6.29 -12.53
N ALA A 150 4.97 -7.59 -12.36
CA ALA A 150 6.22 -8.14 -11.86
C ALA A 150 7.38 -7.91 -12.83
N GLU A 151 7.22 -8.15 -14.12
CA GLU A 151 8.25 -7.92 -15.15
C GLU A 151 8.75 -6.47 -15.14
N ARG A 152 7.81 -5.51 -15.07
CA ARG A 152 8.14 -4.09 -15.02
C ARG A 152 8.86 -3.69 -13.73
N LEU A 153 8.43 -4.25 -12.60
CA LEU A 153 9.05 -4.00 -11.30
C LEU A 153 10.45 -4.63 -11.23
N ASP A 154 10.63 -5.87 -11.67
CA ASP A 154 11.92 -6.58 -11.73
C ASP A 154 12.92 -5.82 -12.61
N SER A 155 12.46 -5.29 -13.74
CA SER A 155 13.27 -4.47 -14.64
C SER A 155 13.71 -3.14 -14.03
N ALA A 156 12.94 -2.58 -13.10
CA ALA A 156 13.17 -1.28 -12.50
C ALA A 156 13.84 -1.32 -11.12
N LEU A 157 13.88 -2.48 -10.47
CA LEU A 157 14.30 -2.64 -9.07
C LEU A 157 15.58 -3.47 -8.95
N PRO A 158 16.38 -3.27 -7.89
CA PRO A 158 17.63 -4.00 -7.68
C PRO A 158 17.43 -5.38 -7.03
N PHE A 159 16.20 -5.92 -7.01
CA PHE A 159 15.85 -7.18 -6.37
C PHE A 159 14.75 -7.89 -7.17
N ASP A 160 14.66 -9.20 -6.97
CA ASP A 160 13.79 -10.05 -7.78
C ASP A 160 12.30 -9.81 -7.49
N VAL A 161 11.51 -9.67 -8.55
CA VAL A 161 10.04 -9.60 -8.47
C VAL A 161 9.44 -10.70 -9.33
N ASN A 162 8.83 -11.68 -8.67
CA ASN A 162 8.18 -12.81 -9.32
C ASN A 162 6.65 -12.63 -9.35
N ALA A 163 5.97 -13.42 -10.17
CA ALA A 163 4.53 -13.47 -10.18
C ALA A 163 3.98 -14.89 -10.40
N SER A 164 2.73 -15.08 -10.03
CA SER A 164 1.93 -16.23 -10.41
C SER A 164 0.47 -15.83 -10.49
N THR A 165 -0.28 -16.48 -11.37
CA THR A 165 -1.72 -16.32 -11.47
C THR A 165 -2.40 -17.57 -10.93
N VAL A 166 -3.44 -17.39 -10.10
CA VAL A 166 -4.24 -18.49 -9.57
C VAL A 166 -5.70 -18.35 -9.96
N GLU A 167 -6.38 -19.47 -10.12
CA GLU A 167 -7.84 -19.46 -10.27
C GLU A 167 -8.51 -18.98 -8.98
N PHE A 168 -9.55 -18.17 -9.10
CA PHE A 168 -10.41 -17.85 -7.96
C PHE A 168 -11.29 -19.07 -7.61
N PRO A 169 -11.43 -19.47 -6.33
CA PRO A 169 -12.08 -20.73 -5.96
C PRO A 169 -13.62 -20.65 -5.93
N VAL A 170 -14.20 -20.08 -6.97
CA VAL A 170 -15.64 -20.09 -7.21
C VAL A 170 -15.90 -20.36 -8.68
N ASP A 171 -16.73 -21.37 -8.94
CA ASP A 171 -17.23 -21.66 -10.27
C ASP A 171 -18.31 -20.63 -10.62
N SER A 172 -17.94 -19.63 -11.41
CA SER A 172 -18.89 -18.63 -11.92
C SER A 172 -18.88 -18.64 -13.45
N PRO A 173 -20.04 -18.72 -14.12
CA PRO A 173 -20.11 -18.64 -15.58
C PRO A 173 -19.70 -17.26 -16.10
N GLU A 174 -19.78 -16.23 -15.25
CA GLU A 174 -19.37 -14.87 -15.55
C GLU A 174 -18.31 -14.41 -14.55
N THR A 175 -17.29 -13.70 -15.03
CA THR A 175 -16.33 -13.04 -14.15
C THR A 175 -17.05 -11.96 -13.35
N PRO A 176 -17.08 -12.02 -12.01
CA PRO A 176 -17.72 -10.98 -11.22
C PRO A 176 -16.97 -9.65 -11.36
N PRO A 177 -17.64 -8.51 -11.13
CA PRO A 177 -16.92 -7.25 -10.95
C PRO A 177 -15.93 -7.36 -9.79
N LEU A 178 -14.92 -6.48 -9.75
CA LEU A 178 -13.86 -6.50 -8.73
C LEU A 178 -14.42 -6.57 -7.30
N GLU A 179 -15.51 -5.84 -7.04
CA GLU A 179 -16.21 -5.85 -5.75
C GLU A 179 -16.85 -7.20 -5.42
N GLY A 180 -17.31 -7.95 -6.41
CA GLY A 180 -17.92 -9.26 -6.23
C GLY A 180 -16.92 -10.31 -5.71
N PHE A 181 -15.64 -10.20 -6.08
CA PHE A 181 -14.58 -11.01 -5.46
C PHE A 181 -14.43 -10.69 -3.97
N ALA A 182 -14.40 -9.40 -3.63
CA ALA A 182 -14.30 -8.96 -2.24
C ALA A 182 -15.52 -9.38 -1.41
N GLN A 183 -16.73 -9.26 -1.98
CA GLN A 183 -17.96 -9.66 -1.32
C GLN A 183 -18.02 -11.17 -1.08
N THR A 184 -17.63 -11.97 -2.08
CA THR A 184 -17.51 -13.42 -1.95
C THR A 184 -16.53 -13.81 -0.84
N LEU A 185 -15.38 -13.14 -0.76
CA LEU A 185 -14.43 -13.38 0.33
C LEU A 185 -15.00 -12.94 1.69
N ASP A 186 -15.73 -11.84 1.78
CA ASP A 186 -16.40 -11.43 3.02
C ASP A 186 -17.42 -12.49 3.49
N GLU A 187 -18.26 -13.01 2.59
CA GLU A 187 -19.28 -14.03 2.87
C GLU A 187 -18.67 -15.37 3.27
N ASN A 188 -17.50 -15.71 2.73
CA ASN A 188 -16.76 -16.94 2.97
C ASN A 188 -17.58 -18.23 2.75
N SER A 189 -18.48 -18.23 1.78
CA SER A 189 -19.30 -19.38 1.43
C SER A 189 -18.46 -20.57 0.96
N ASP A 190 -19.00 -21.78 1.09
CA ASP A 190 -18.35 -23.00 0.62
C ASP A 190 -18.26 -23.01 -0.92
N THR A 191 -17.14 -23.53 -1.44
CA THR A 191 -16.97 -23.88 -2.84
C THR A 191 -17.85 -25.07 -3.22
N THR A 192 -17.88 -25.42 -4.51
CA THR A 192 -18.53 -26.64 -5.01
C THR A 192 -17.96 -27.92 -4.39
N GLU A 193 -16.74 -27.87 -3.85
CA GLU A 193 -16.08 -28.96 -3.13
C GLU A 193 -16.33 -28.95 -1.61
N GLY A 194 -17.18 -28.05 -1.10
CA GLY A 194 -17.51 -27.94 0.33
C GLY A 194 -16.39 -27.38 1.21
N THR A 195 -15.41 -26.69 0.63
CA THR A 195 -14.38 -25.95 1.39
C THR A 195 -14.74 -24.47 1.42
N PRO A 196 -14.61 -23.74 2.53
CA PRO A 196 -14.74 -22.28 2.51
C PRO A 196 -13.83 -21.62 1.48
N VAL A 197 -14.36 -20.64 0.74
CA VAL A 197 -13.64 -19.96 -0.36
C VAL A 197 -12.30 -19.35 0.09
N ARG A 198 -12.21 -18.79 1.30
CA ARG A 198 -10.95 -18.24 1.83
C ARG A 198 -9.90 -19.33 2.03
N GLU A 199 -10.30 -20.49 2.56
CA GLU A 199 -9.39 -21.63 2.75
C GLU A 199 -8.94 -22.20 1.40
N ALA A 200 -9.86 -22.35 0.44
CA ALA A 200 -9.52 -22.77 -0.91
C ALA A 200 -8.54 -21.80 -1.58
N LEU A 201 -8.73 -20.48 -1.41
CA LEU A 201 -7.82 -19.48 -1.96
C LEU A 201 -6.46 -19.52 -1.25
N ALA A 202 -6.44 -19.65 0.08
CA ALA A 202 -5.21 -19.81 0.84
C ALA A 202 -4.38 -20.98 0.33
N ARG A 203 -5.01 -22.14 0.07
CA ARG A 203 -4.32 -23.31 -0.50
C ARG A 203 -3.69 -23.03 -1.86
N ARG A 204 -4.34 -22.24 -2.72
CA ARG A 204 -3.82 -21.85 -4.05
C ARG A 204 -2.70 -20.82 -3.97
N VAL A 205 -2.71 -19.94 -2.96
CA VAL A 205 -1.68 -18.92 -2.74
C VAL A 205 -0.43 -19.48 -2.04
N ARG A 206 -0.54 -20.55 -1.25
CA ARG A 206 0.59 -21.14 -0.50
C ARG A 206 1.86 -21.40 -1.31
N PRO A 207 1.83 -21.93 -2.54
CA PRO A 207 3.05 -22.12 -3.34
C PRO A 207 3.83 -20.83 -3.58
N ALA A 208 3.14 -19.68 -3.68
CA ALA A 208 3.81 -18.38 -3.82
C ALA A 208 4.55 -17.97 -2.53
N LEU A 209 4.00 -18.31 -1.36
CA LEU A 209 4.64 -18.06 -0.06
C LEU A 209 5.89 -18.92 0.16
N ASP A 210 5.95 -20.10 -0.48
CA ASP A 210 7.14 -20.97 -0.48
C ASP A 210 8.27 -20.41 -1.36
N ILE A 211 7.93 -19.61 -2.38
CA ILE A 211 8.89 -18.89 -3.23
C ILE A 211 9.38 -17.63 -2.51
N GLU A 212 8.46 -16.75 -2.12
CA GLU A 212 8.75 -15.52 -1.38
C GLU A 212 7.74 -15.28 -0.27
N ALA A 213 8.22 -15.05 0.94
CA ALA A 213 7.35 -14.74 2.09
C ALA A 213 6.61 -13.40 1.92
N ARG A 214 7.12 -12.51 1.06
CA ARG A 214 6.54 -11.19 0.79
C ARG A 214 5.64 -11.26 -0.43
N VAL A 215 4.36 -11.57 -0.21
CA VAL A 215 3.37 -11.64 -1.28
C VAL A 215 2.55 -10.35 -1.40
N GLY A 216 2.55 -9.78 -2.61
CA GLY A 216 1.60 -8.76 -3.05
C GLY A 216 0.36 -9.42 -3.64
N PHE A 217 -0.81 -8.87 -3.36
CA PHE A 217 -2.09 -9.41 -3.82
C PHE A 217 -2.98 -8.28 -4.35
N LEU A 218 -3.92 -8.63 -5.24
CA LEU A 218 -4.91 -7.71 -5.78
C LEU A 218 -5.78 -7.08 -4.67
N PRO A 219 -6.31 -5.86 -4.85
CA PRO A 219 -7.12 -5.17 -3.85
C PRO A 219 -8.57 -5.71 -3.79
N VAL A 220 -8.72 -7.03 -3.68
CA VAL A 220 -10.00 -7.75 -3.63
C VAL A 220 -10.22 -8.46 -2.30
N LEU A 221 -9.39 -8.19 -1.29
CA LEU A 221 -9.37 -8.90 -0.02
C LEU A 221 -10.49 -8.45 0.93
N GLY A 222 -11.74 -8.50 0.50
CA GLY A 222 -12.89 -8.12 1.33
C GLY A 222 -13.20 -6.62 1.34
N LEU A 223 -14.47 -6.29 1.54
CA LEU A 223 -14.97 -4.93 1.76
C LEU A 223 -14.96 -4.57 3.25
N ALA A 224 -15.18 -5.57 4.11
CA ALA A 224 -15.22 -5.41 5.56
C ALA A 224 -14.16 -6.27 6.28
N ALA A 225 -14.02 -7.55 5.91
CA ALA A 225 -13.20 -8.52 6.65
C ALA A 225 -11.73 -8.56 6.18
N HIS A 226 -11.18 -7.44 5.69
CA HIS A 226 -9.90 -7.42 5.00
C HIS A 226 -8.70 -7.83 5.85
N ASP A 227 -8.66 -7.45 7.12
CA ASP A 227 -7.58 -7.87 8.03
C ASP A 227 -7.64 -9.37 8.36
N GLU A 228 -8.86 -9.92 8.48
CA GLU A 228 -9.08 -11.35 8.71
C GLU A 228 -8.65 -12.17 7.49
N ILE A 229 -9.14 -11.80 6.30
CA ILE A 229 -8.80 -12.45 5.03
C ILE A 229 -7.28 -12.41 4.80
N ARG A 230 -6.62 -11.26 5.03
CA ARG A 230 -5.16 -11.15 4.91
C ARG A 230 -4.43 -12.11 5.85
N THR A 231 -4.94 -12.28 7.06
CA THR A 231 -4.36 -13.19 8.06
C THR A 231 -4.54 -14.65 7.64
N GLU A 232 -5.74 -15.03 7.19
CA GLU A 232 -6.03 -16.39 6.69
C GLU A 232 -5.18 -16.76 5.46
N LEU A 233 -4.92 -15.80 4.57
CA LEU A 233 -4.04 -15.96 3.42
C LEU A 233 -2.54 -15.84 3.77
N ASN A 234 -2.18 -15.59 5.04
CA ASN A 234 -0.82 -15.34 5.51
C ASN A 234 -0.10 -14.15 4.81
N LEU A 235 -0.83 -13.17 4.31
CA LEU A 235 -0.30 -12.05 3.53
C LEU A 235 0.31 -10.95 4.41
N GLY A 236 1.63 -10.76 4.31
CA GLY A 236 2.35 -9.70 5.02
C GLY A 236 2.80 -10.08 6.43
N SER A 237 2.62 -11.35 6.82
CA SER A 237 3.27 -11.96 7.97
C SER A 237 4.79 -11.94 7.76
N ARG A 238 5.57 -11.51 8.76
CA ARG A 238 7.00 -11.87 8.77
C ARG A 238 7.09 -13.40 8.78
N PRO A 239 7.95 -14.05 7.99
CA PRO A 239 8.13 -15.48 8.12
C PRO A 239 8.53 -15.77 9.57
N THR A 240 7.75 -16.58 10.28
CA THR A 240 8.23 -17.27 11.47
C THR A 240 9.22 -18.31 10.98
N CYS A 241 10.43 -17.88 10.66
CA CYS A 241 11.53 -18.80 10.43
C CYS A 241 11.94 -19.34 11.81
N SER A 242 11.24 -20.38 12.26
CA SER A 242 11.68 -21.20 13.38
C SER A 242 12.88 -22.04 12.91
N ARG A 243 14.08 -21.47 12.99
CA ARG A 243 15.39 -22.11 13.23
C ARG A 243 16.51 -21.19 12.75
N PHE A 244 16.98 -20.34 13.65
CA PHE A 244 18.41 -20.03 13.73
C PHE A 244 18.92 -20.60 15.06
N PRO A 245 20.00 -21.40 15.08
CA PRO A 245 20.63 -21.75 16.33
C PRO A 245 21.17 -20.47 16.97
N SER A 246 20.89 -20.30 18.26
CA SER A 246 21.42 -19.21 19.05
C SER A 246 22.94 -19.30 19.13
N GLU A 247 23.66 -18.35 18.55
CA GLU A 247 25.06 -18.11 18.90
C GLU A 247 25.22 -16.73 19.54
N SER A 248 25.48 -16.82 20.85
CA SER A 248 26.34 -16.00 21.70
C SER A 248 26.53 -14.51 21.38
N ARG A 249 26.09 -13.71 22.35
CA ARG A 249 26.54 -12.33 22.60
C ARG A 249 28.06 -12.29 22.83
N THR A 250 28.76 -11.45 22.07
CA THR A 250 29.88 -10.63 22.56
C THR A 250 30.10 -9.40 21.65
N SER A 251 29.82 -8.23 22.23
CA SER A 251 30.57 -6.95 22.14
C SER A 251 31.49 -6.68 20.93
N SER A 252 31.17 -5.65 20.13
CA SER A 252 31.91 -4.36 20.11
C SER A 252 31.41 -3.44 18.99
N VAL A 253 31.36 -2.15 19.30
CA VAL A 253 31.09 -1.03 18.39
C VAL A 253 32.25 -0.86 17.39
N SER A 254 31.91 -0.40 16.17
CA SER A 254 32.74 0.12 15.08
C SER A 254 33.06 -0.83 13.91
N ALA A 255 32.96 -0.25 12.70
CA ALA A 255 33.29 -0.76 11.36
C ALA A 255 32.27 -1.68 10.66
N PHE A 256 31.42 -1.10 9.81
CA PHE A 256 30.93 -1.74 8.58
C PHE A 256 30.74 -0.66 7.49
N GLU A 257 31.86 -0.05 7.10
CA GLU A 257 32.04 0.40 5.72
C GLU A 257 32.60 -0.81 4.94
N ASN A 258 32.07 -1.04 3.74
CA ASN A 258 32.57 -1.94 2.69
C ASN A 258 32.60 -3.45 2.98
N SER A 259 31.50 -4.15 2.67
CA SER A 259 31.53 -5.34 1.81
C SER A 259 30.11 -5.86 1.52
N CYS A 260 29.48 -5.38 0.46
CA CYS A 260 28.47 -6.15 -0.28
C CYS A 260 28.86 -6.05 -1.76
N SER A 261 29.74 -6.94 -2.18
CA SER A 261 29.93 -7.27 -3.59
C SER A 261 28.62 -7.83 -4.13
N THR A 262 28.05 -7.12 -5.10
CA THR A 262 26.90 -7.54 -5.90
C THR A 262 27.21 -8.83 -6.68
N PRO A 263 26.30 -9.82 -6.76
CA PRO A 263 26.37 -10.82 -7.81
C PRO A 263 25.96 -10.16 -9.12
N SER A 264 26.89 -10.07 -10.06
CA SER A 264 26.65 -9.66 -11.45
C SER A 264 25.68 -10.64 -12.13
N LYS A 265 24.54 -10.15 -12.65
CA LYS A 265 23.68 -10.90 -13.58
C LYS A 265 24.54 -11.25 -14.81
N ARG A 266 24.79 -12.54 -15.05
CA ARG A 266 25.53 -13.01 -16.24
C ARG A 266 24.79 -12.57 -17.51
N PRO A 267 25.49 -12.09 -18.55
CA PRO A 267 24.85 -11.82 -19.84
C PRO A 267 24.53 -13.16 -20.51
N VAL A 268 23.31 -13.26 -21.04
CA VAL A 268 22.91 -14.33 -21.96
C VAL A 268 23.59 -14.04 -23.29
N SER A 269 24.42 -14.96 -23.77
CA SER A 269 25.01 -14.91 -25.11
C SER A 269 23.96 -15.28 -26.17
N ASN A 270 23.97 -14.52 -27.27
CA ASN A 270 23.18 -14.72 -28.50
C ASN A 270 23.09 -16.17 -28.99
#